data_AF-A0A6C0B9B1-F1
#
_entry.id   AF-A0A6C0B9B1-F1
#
_cell.length_a   1.000
_cell.length_b   1.000
_cell.length_c   1.000
_cell.angle_alpha   90.00
_cell.angle_beta   90.00
_cell.angle_gamma   90.00
#
_symmetry.space_group_name_H-M   'P 1'
#
loop_
_entity.id
_entity.type
_entity.pdbx_description
1 polymer ?
#
loop_
_entity_poly.entity_id
_entity_poly.type
_entity_poly.pdbx_seq_one_letter_code
_entity_poly.pdbx_strand_id
1 'polypeptide(L)' 'MPTNSDKWRFTLYTVIMVIVLFNKYAFKTVDRIVGSVVPIYKNGCSTLAGFIVHLMVFTLVLRYSMDL' A
#
# COMPACT_ATOMS: atom_id res chain seq x y z
N MET A 1 26.44 4.65 -7.72
CA MET A 1 26.16 3.24 -7.35
C MET A 1 25.58 3.28 -5.94
N PRO A 2 24.39 2.70 -5.67
CA PRO A 2 23.85 2.69 -4.31
C PRO A 2 24.76 1.86 -3.40
N THR A 3 25.08 2.41 -2.23
CA THR A 3 25.88 1.74 -1.20
C THR A 3 25.07 0.63 -0.51
N ASN A 4 25.73 -0.28 0.22
CA ASN A 4 25.00 -1.28 1.01
C ASN A 4 24.07 -0.63 2.06
N SER A 5 24.46 0.51 2.62
CA SER A 5 23.62 1.32 3.51
C SER A 5 22.36 1.84 2.81
N ASP A 6 22.47 2.27 1.55
CA ASP A 6 21.30 2.73 0.78
C ASP A 6 20.30 1.60 0.57
N LYS A 7 20.79 0.40 0.24
CA LYS A 7 19.92 -0.79 0.07
C LYS A 7 19.14 -1.11 1.34
N TRP A 8 19.82 -1.13 2.49
CA TRP A 8 19.16 -1.39 3.78
C TRP A 8 18.14 -0.30 4.13
N ARG A 9 18.47 0.96 3.85
CA ARG A 9 17.57 2.09 4.07
C ARG A 9 16.29 1.93 3.24
N PHE A 10 16.40 1.63 1.95
CA PHE A 10 15.23 1.38 1.09
C PHE A 10 14.41 0.16 1.56
N THR A 11 15.06 -0.94 1.94
CA THR A 11 14.35 -2.11 2.48
C THR A 11 13.56 -1.75 3.74
N LEU A 12 14.16 -1.01 4.68
CA LEU A 12 13.46 -0.60 5.90
C LEU A 12 12.29 0.35 5.61
N TYR A 13 12.48 1.35 4.75
CA TYR A 13 11.40 2.27 4.36
C TYR A 13 10.23 1.53 3.73
N THR A 14 10.51 0.64 2.78
CA THR A 14 9.47 -0.11 2.08
C THR A 14 8.74 -1.07 3.00
N VAL A 15 9.42 -1.74 3.94
CA VAL A 15 8.80 -2.60 4.96
C VAL A 15 7.87 -1.79 5.88
N ILE A 16 8.34 -0.66 6.41
CA ILE A 16 7.52 0.21 7.27
C ILE A 16 6.27 0.67 6.51
N MET A 17 6.44 1.06 5.24
CA MET A 17 5.35 1.50 4.38
C MET A 17 4.33 0.40 4.12
N VAL A 18 4.77 -0.83 3.85
CA VAL A 18 3.89 -2.01 3.71
C VAL A 18 3.11 -2.24 5.00
N ILE A 19 3.75 -2.19 6.17
CA ILE A 19 3.06 -2.42 7.46
C ILE A 19 1.96 -1.38 7.68
N VAL A 20 2.25 -0.11 7.40
CA VAL A 20 1.28 0.98 7.54
C VAL A 20 0.12 0.80 6.56
N LEU A 21 0.43 0.50 5.29
CA LEU A 21 -0.58 0.41 4.24
C LEU A 21 -1.37 -0.90 4.29
N PHE A 22 -0.79 -2.04 4.66
CA PHE A 22 -1.49 -3.33 4.71
C PHE A 22 -2.22 -3.60 6.04
N ASN A 23 -2.38 -2.57 6.88
CA ASN A 23 -3.20 -2.65 8.07
C ASN A 23 -4.71 -2.70 7.71
N LYS A 24 -5.52 -3.46 8.47
CA LYS A 24 -7.00 -3.46 8.37
C LYS A 24 -7.60 -2.05 8.35
N TYR A 25 -7.01 -1.11 9.08
CA TYR A 25 -7.47 0.29 9.08
C TYR A 25 -7.26 0.97 7.73
N ALA A 26 -6.12 0.75 7.07
CA ALA A 26 -5.82 1.33 5.77
C ALA A 26 -6.72 0.76 4.67
N PHE A 27 -7.01 -0.56 4.72
CA PHE A 27 -8.03 -1.17 3.84
C PHE A 27 -9.40 -0.53 4.00
N LYS A 28 -9.83 -0.23 5.24
CA LYS A 28 -11.10 0.45 5.51
C LYS A 28 -11.12 1.90 5.00
N THR A 29 -9.98 2.59 5.07
CA THR A 29 -9.86 3.96 4.54
C THR A 29 -9.91 3.97 3.02
N VAL A 30 -9.20 3.06 2.36
CA VAL A 30 -9.23 2.94 0.89
C VAL A 30 -10.60 2.49 0.40
N ASP A 31 -11.27 1.55 1.09
CA ASP A 31 -12.66 1.17 0.80
C ASP A 31 -13.62 2.35 1.01
N ARG A 32 -13.41 3.23 1.99
CA ARG A 32 -14.24 4.45 2.10
C ARG A 32 -14.06 5.43 0.94
N ILE A 33 -12.86 5.51 0.37
CA ILE A 33 -12.53 6.45 -0.70
C ILE A 33 -12.91 5.89 -2.08
N VAL A 34 -12.65 4.59 -2.33
CA VAL A 34 -12.80 3.92 -3.62
C VAL A 34 -14.02 2.98 -3.66
N GLY A 35 -14.60 2.63 -2.50
CA GLY A 35 -15.77 1.76 -2.36
C GLY A 35 -17.02 2.25 -3.06
N SER A 36 -17.09 3.55 -3.39
CA SER A 36 -18.15 4.12 -4.24
C SER A 36 -18.07 3.65 -5.70
N VAL A 37 -16.90 3.20 -6.16
CA VAL A 37 -16.65 2.81 -7.55
C VAL A 37 -16.55 1.28 -7.67
N VAL A 38 -15.97 0.61 -6.68
CA VAL A 38 -15.82 -0.86 -6.64
C VAL A 38 -16.01 -1.32 -5.20
N PRO A 39 -16.88 -2.28 -4.86
CA PRO A 39 -16.98 -2.80 -3.50
C PRO A 39 -15.70 -3.57 -3.13
N ILE A 40 -14.84 -2.97 -2.31
CA ILE A 40 -13.52 -3.49 -1.91
C ILE A 40 -13.66 -4.37 -0.65
N TYR A 41 -14.66 -4.10 0.18
CA TYR A 41 -14.89 -4.76 1.46
C TYR A 41 -16.29 -5.38 1.56
N LYS A 42 -16.37 -6.71 1.63
CA LYS A 42 -17.63 -7.43 1.86
C LYS A 42 -17.44 -8.45 2.98
N ASN A 43 -18.25 -8.38 4.03
CA ASN A 43 -18.23 -9.31 5.17
C ASN A 43 -16.87 -9.44 5.90
N GLY A 44 -16.07 -8.37 5.98
CA GLY A 44 -14.79 -8.42 6.70
C GLY A 44 -13.60 -8.97 5.90
N CYS A 45 -13.85 -9.50 4.69
CA CYS A 45 -12.81 -9.96 3.78
C CYS A 45 -12.55 -8.91 2.69
N SER A 46 -11.27 -8.61 2.47
CA SER A 46 -10.83 -7.87 1.29
C SER A 46 -11.15 -8.71 0.05
N THR A 47 -11.88 -8.15 -0.91
CA THR A 47 -12.04 -8.75 -2.24
C THR A 47 -10.67 -8.77 -2.94
N LEU A 48 -10.43 -9.75 -3.83
CA LEU A 48 -9.22 -9.78 -4.67
C LEU A 48 -9.02 -8.46 -5.43
N ALA A 49 -10.10 -7.89 -5.96
CA ALA A 49 -10.10 -6.57 -6.59
C ALA A 49 -9.62 -5.46 -5.63
N GLY A 50 -10.01 -5.54 -4.35
CA GLY A 50 -9.59 -4.60 -3.34
C GLY A 50 -8.10 -4.68 -3.02
N PHE A 51 -7.56 -5.90 -2.99
CA PHE A 51 -6.13 -6.14 -2.86
C PHE A 51 -5.34 -5.56 -4.04
N ILE A 52 -5.84 -5.70 -5.28
CA ILE A 52 -5.20 -5.16 -6.48
C ILE A 52 -5.17 -3.62 -6.45
N VAL A 53 -6.29 -2.98 -6.13
CA VAL A 53 -6.35 -1.50 -5.99
C VAL A 53 -5.38 -1.04 -4.92
N HIS A 54 -5.33 -1.74 -3.79
CA HIS A 54 -4.41 -1.43 -2.70
C HIS A 54 -2.94 -1.58 -3.10
N LEU A 55 -2.61 -2.59 -3.90
CA LEU A 55 -1.28 -2.78 -4.48
C LEU A 55 -0.89 -1.65 -5.42
N MET A 56 -1.82 -1.17 -6.25
CA MET A 56 -1.59 -0.03 -7.13
C MET A 56 -1.30 1.24 -6.33
N VAL A 57 -2.13 1.54 -5.32
CA VAL A 57 -1.91 2.69 -4.44
C VAL A 57 -0.56 2.57 -3.74
N PHE A 58 -0.27 1.43 -3.13
CA PHE A 58 1.03 1.17 -2.49
C PHE A 58 2.20 1.43 -3.45
N THR A 59 2.13 0.87 -4.66
CA THR A 59 3.17 1.03 -5.68
C THR A 59 3.34 2.50 -6.07
N LEU A 60 2.24 3.24 -6.21
CA LEU A 60 2.26 4.67 -6.55
C LEU A 60 2.95 5.49 -5.45
N VAL A 61 2.58 5.29 -4.19
CA VAL A 61 3.17 6.03 -3.06
C VAL A 61 4.64 5.64 -2.87
N LEU A 62 4.98 4.35 -3.00
CA LEU A 62 6.35 3.87 -2.93
C LEU A 62 7.23 4.49 -4.02
N ARG A 63 6.73 4.56 -5.25
CA ARG A 63 7.45 5.17 -6.37
C ARG A 63 7.65 6.66 -6.16
N TYR A 64 6.62 7.35 -5.68
CA TYR A 64 6.71 8.76 -5.30
C TYR A 64 7.73 8.99 -4.17
N SER A 65 7.76 8.11 -3.16
CA SER A 65 8.71 8.23 -2.04
C SER A 65 10.17 7.98 -2.40
N MET A 66 10.44 7.32 -3.52
CA MET A 66 11.80 7.09 -4.03
C MET A 66 12.25 8.18 -5.01
N ASP A 67 11.29 8.94 -5.56
CA ASP A 67 11.55 10.08 -6.45
C ASP A 67 11.79 11.39 -5.66
N LEU A 68 11.27 11.46 -4.42
CA LEU A 68 11.44 12.56 -3.47
C LEU A 68 12.76 12.45 -2.68
#